data_AF-A0A6L3FAP4-F1
#
_entry.id   AF-A0A6L3FAP4-F1
#
_cell.length_a   1.000
_cell.length_b   1.000
_cell.length_c   1.000
_cell.angle_alpha   90.00
_cell.angle_beta   90.00
_cell.angle_gamma   90.00
#
_symmetry.space_group_name_H-M   'P 1'
#
loop_
_entity.id
_entity.type
_entity.pdbx_description
1 polymer ?
#
loop_
_entity_poly.entity_id
_entity_poly.type
_entity_poly.pdbx_seq_one_letter_code
_entity_poly.pdbx_strand_id
1 'polypeptide(L)'
;MDTLTTTDLDLRTHSQILHTEIAVLRRTLIEVNAWPEAGDMLLDLMPLSRWDSLPVSESDFSWLPKVVEHALSGKDIGEQYPAIFQKLLTNDKLRQTFLSQLVIKKDGNILLQ
;
A
#
# COMPACT_ATOMS: atom_id res chain seq x y z
N MET A 1 6.42 11.91 39.94
CA MET A 1 6.84 10.61 39.37
C MET A 1 5.85 10.31 38.27
N ASP A 2 6.14 10.85 37.10
CA ASP A 2 5.24 10.80 35.94
C ASP A 2 5.46 9.48 35.21
N THR A 3 4.54 8.54 35.42
CA THR A 3 4.42 7.34 34.59
C THR A 3 3.71 7.72 33.28
N LEU A 4 4.41 8.45 32.42
CA LEU A 4 4.09 8.51 31.01
C LEU A 4 5.09 7.61 30.26
N THR A 5 4.69 7.14 29.08
CA THR A 5 5.56 6.63 28.01
C THR A 5 6.07 5.19 28.11
N THR A 6 5.23 4.25 27.69
CA THR A 6 5.70 3.13 26.85
C THR A 6 4.68 2.91 25.73
N THR A 7 3.38 2.86 26.07
CA THR A 7 2.30 2.68 25.10
C THR A 7 2.14 3.85 24.12
N ASP A 8 2.36 5.09 24.58
CA ASP A 8 2.19 6.30 23.75
C ASP A 8 3.32 6.48 22.70
N LEU A 9 4.52 5.98 23.00
CA LEU A 9 5.67 6.05 22.09
C LEU A 9 5.56 5.01 20.96
N ASP A 10 5.07 3.81 21.29
CA ASP A 10 4.78 2.77 20.30
C ASP A 10 3.70 3.22 19.32
N LEU A 11 2.58 3.79 19.80
CA LEU A 11 1.49 4.23 18.94
C LEU A 11 1.89 5.36 17.97
N ARG A 12 2.69 6.32 18.44
CA ARG A 12 3.21 7.41 17.58
C ARG A 12 4.15 6.86 16.50
N THR A 13 5.04 5.95 16.86
CA THR A 13 6.00 5.36 15.92
C THR A 13 5.30 4.52 14.86
N HIS A 14 4.33 3.68 15.25
CA HIS A 14 3.55 2.86 14.31
C HIS A 14 2.71 3.72 13.36
N SER A 15 2.09 4.80 13.87
CA SER A 15 1.36 5.76 13.04
C SER A 15 2.27 6.45 12.02
N GLN A 16 3.45 6.91 12.46
CA GLN A 16 4.41 7.61 11.59
C GLN A 16 4.97 6.71 10.48
N ILE A 17 5.23 5.43 10.78
CA ILE A 17 5.69 4.43 9.80
C ILE A 17 4.62 4.16 8.75
N LEU A 18 3.37 3.93 9.18
CA LEU A 18 2.25 3.68 8.27
C LEU A 18 2.03 4.85 7.29
N HIS A 19 2.10 6.08 7.79
CA HIS A 19 2.02 7.28 6.96
C HIS A 19 3.17 7.38 5.95
N THR A 20 4.38 6.96 6.33
CA THR A 20 5.55 7.00 5.44
C THR A 20 5.43 6.00 4.30
N GLU A 21 4.99 4.77 4.59
CA GLU A 21 4.87 3.71 3.57
C GLU A 21 3.70 3.95 2.61
N ILE A 22 2.59 4.50 3.10
CA ILE A 22 1.47 4.89 2.26
C ILE A 22 1.85 6.07 1.35
N ALA A 23 2.65 7.03 1.84
CA ALA A 23 3.18 8.10 1.00
C ALA A 23 4.10 7.55 -0.11
N VAL A 24 4.93 6.53 0.19
CA VAL A 24 5.74 5.82 -0.81
C VAL A 24 4.85 5.10 -1.83
N LEU A 25 3.81 4.40 -1.39
CA LEU A 25 2.84 3.75 -2.27
C LEU A 25 2.18 4.74 -3.23
N ARG A 26 1.64 5.83 -2.68
CA ARG A 26 1.01 6.90 -3.47
C ARG A 26 1.95 7.48 -4.51
N ARG A 27 3.15 7.90 -4.10
CA ARG A 27 4.15 8.47 -5.03
C ARG A 27 4.48 7.49 -6.15
N THR A 28 4.78 6.24 -5.79
CA THR A 28 5.19 5.21 -6.76
C THR A 28 4.08 4.94 -7.79
N LEU A 29 2.82 4.88 -7.35
CA LEU A 29 1.68 4.68 -8.25
C LEU A 29 1.38 5.89 -9.13
N ILE A 30 1.56 7.12 -8.64
CA ILE A 30 1.44 8.34 -9.45
C ILE A 30 2.50 8.35 -10.57
N GLU A 31 3.74 7.98 -10.27
CA GLU A 31 4.82 7.93 -11.25
C GLU A 31 4.54 6.98 -12.42
N VAL A 32 3.74 5.93 -12.19
CA VAL A 32 3.37 4.96 -13.21
C VAL A 32 1.93 5.15 -13.72
N ASN A 33 1.29 6.29 -13.41
CA ASN A 33 -0.10 6.59 -13.81
C ASN A 33 -1.12 5.51 -13.38
N ALA A 34 -0.90 4.88 -12.23
CA ALA A 34 -1.77 3.84 -11.68
C ALA A 34 -2.47 4.24 -10.38
N TRP A 35 -2.20 5.46 -9.88
CA TRP A 35 -2.86 5.96 -8.68
C TRP A 35 -4.34 6.19 -8.97
N PRO A 36 -5.25 5.69 -8.12
CA PRO A 36 -6.66 5.84 -8.38
C PRO A 36 -7.13 7.28 -8.27
N GLU A 37 -8.11 7.67 -9.10
CA GLU A 37 -8.72 9.01 -9.00
C GLU A 37 -9.29 9.27 -7.59
N ALA A 38 -9.95 8.25 -7.01
CA ALA A 38 -10.49 8.30 -5.66
C ALA A 38 -9.45 8.01 -4.56
N GLY A 39 -8.17 7.79 -4.91
CA GLY A 39 -7.13 7.37 -3.98
C GLY A 39 -6.87 8.38 -2.86
N ASP A 40 -6.83 9.67 -3.18
CA ASP A 40 -6.58 10.73 -2.18
C ASP A 40 -7.77 10.90 -1.23
N MET A 41 -9.00 10.84 -1.77
CA MET A 41 -10.22 10.85 -0.96
C MET A 41 -10.27 9.66 -0.01
N LEU A 42 -9.83 8.47 -0.45
CA LEU A 42 -9.72 7.30 0.43
C LEU A 42 -8.74 7.52 1.57
N LEU A 43 -7.57 8.10 1.29
CA LEU A 43 -6.55 8.38 2.31
C LEU A 43 -7.06 9.37 3.37
N ASP A 44 -7.77 10.42 2.95
CA ASP A 44 -8.35 11.41 3.85
C ASP A 44 -9.45 10.81 4.75
N LEU A 45 -10.10 9.73 4.31
CA LEU A 45 -11.13 9.02 5.06
C LEU A 45 -10.59 7.93 5.99
N MET A 46 -9.32 7.52 5.87
CA MET A 46 -8.72 6.50 6.73
C MET A 46 -8.70 6.88 8.23
N PRO A 47 -8.37 8.13 8.64
CA PRO A 47 -8.36 8.50 10.06
C PRO A 47 -9.76 8.49 10.70
N LEU A 48 -10.81 8.58 9.87
CA LEU A 48 -12.19 8.79 10.31
C LEU A 48 -12.97 7.49 10.48
N SER A 49 -12.45 6.35 10.02
CA SER A 49 -13.17 5.08 10.03
C SER A 49 -12.26 3.92 10.44
N ARG A 50 -12.80 2.93 11.16
CA ARG A 50 -12.15 1.61 11.23
C ARG A 50 -12.41 0.94 9.89
N TRP A 51 -11.45 1.06 8.99
CA TRP A 51 -11.51 0.40 7.70
C TRP A 51 -11.36 -1.10 7.92
N ASP A 52 -12.49 -1.79 8.07
CA ASP A 52 -12.56 -3.25 8.12
C ASP A 52 -12.37 -3.82 6.72
N SER A 53 -11.16 -3.68 6.17
CA SER A 53 -10.77 -4.47 5.01
C SER A 53 -10.79 -5.93 5.42
N LEU A 54 -11.37 -6.81 4.59
CA LEU A 54 -11.27 -8.26 4.80
C LEU A 54 -9.81 -8.64 5.08
N PRO A 55 -9.56 -9.58 6.02
CA PRO A 55 -8.20 -9.99 6.33
C PRO A 55 -7.48 -10.42 5.06
N VAL A 56 -6.19 -10.09 4.99
CA VAL A 56 -5.34 -10.49 3.87
C VAL A 56 -5.25 -12.01 3.85
N SER A 57 -5.48 -12.60 2.68
CA SER A 57 -5.38 -14.04 2.41
C SER A 57 -4.20 -14.33 1.49
N GLU A 58 -3.80 -15.61 1.41
CA GLU A 58 -2.77 -16.06 0.47
C GLU A 58 -3.14 -15.75 -0.99
N SER A 59 -4.44 -15.78 -1.31
CA SER A 59 -4.93 -15.43 -2.64
C SER A 59 -4.57 -14.00 -3.01
N ASP A 60 -4.61 -13.04 -2.08
CA ASP A 60 -4.24 -11.64 -2.36
C ASP A 60 -2.79 -11.53 -2.85
N PHE A 61 -1.87 -12.31 -2.26
CA PHE A 61 -0.48 -12.37 -2.70
C PHE A 61 -0.32 -12.97 -4.09
N SER A 62 -1.13 -13.98 -4.44
CA SER A 62 -1.11 -14.61 -5.76
C SER A 62 -1.55 -13.66 -6.90
N TRP A 63 -2.36 -12.64 -6.57
CA TRP A 63 -2.80 -11.62 -7.52
C TRP A 63 -1.77 -10.51 -7.75
N LEU A 64 -0.85 -10.27 -6.80
CA LEU A 64 0.11 -9.16 -6.88
C LEU A 64 0.89 -9.08 -8.20
N PRO A 65 1.39 -10.17 -8.79
CA PRO A 65 2.11 -10.08 -10.06
C PRO A 65 1.26 -9.45 -11.18
N LYS A 66 -0.05 -9.73 -11.19
CA LYS A 66 -0.98 -9.19 -12.18
C LYS A 66 -1.33 -7.73 -11.90
N VAL A 67 -1.53 -7.40 -10.64
CA VAL A 67 -1.80 -6.01 -10.22
C VAL A 67 -0.60 -5.12 -10.52
N VAL A 68 0.63 -5.60 -10.29
CA VAL A 68 1.87 -4.88 -10.63
C VAL A 68 2.00 -4.68 -12.13
N GLU A 69 1.74 -5.70 -12.96
CA GLU A 69 1.74 -5.56 -14.43
C GLU A 69 0.76 -4.49 -14.89
N HIS A 70 -0.45 -4.48 -14.32
CA HIS A 70 -1.47 -3.48 -14.64
C HIS A 70 -1.09 -2.08 -14.17
N ALA A 71 -0.52 -1.95 -12.97
CA ALA A 71 0.00 -0.69 -12.47
C ALA A 71 1.11 -0.14 -13.38
N LEU A 72 2.08 -0.97 -13.77
CA LEU A 72 3.16 -0.57 -14.69
C LEU A 72 2.66 -0.23 -16.10
N SER A 73 1.47 -0.71 -16.47
CA SER A 73 0.81 -0.37 -17.72
C SER A 73 -0.03 0.92 -17.62
N GLY A 74 -0.01 1.62 -16.48
CA GLY A 74 -0.78 2.84 -16.25
C GLY A 74 -2.27 2.63 -16.06
N LYS A 75 -2.69 1.44 -15.59
CA LYS A 75 -4.09 1.19 -15.23
C LYS A 75 -4.35 1.63 -13.80
N ASP A 76 -5.51 2.26 -13.59
CA ASP A 76 -6.04 2.55 -12.27
C ASP A 76 -6.30 1.25 -11.50
N ILE A 77 -5.47 0.96 -10.49
CA ILE A 77 -5.61 -0.28 -9.71
C ILE A 77 -6.73 -0.22 -8.67
N GLY A 78 -7.21 0.97 -8.31
CA GLY A 78 -8.31 1.16 -7.38
C GLY A 78 -9.65 0.88 -8.04
N GLU A 79 -9.78 1.21 -9.33
CA GLU A 79 -10.92 0.80 -10.14
C GLU A 79 -10.88 -0.70 -10.49
N GLN A 80 -9.72 -1.20 -10.93
CA GLN A 80 -9.60 -2.59 -11.41
C GLN A 80 -9.54 -3.62 -10.27
N TYR A 81 -8.98 -3.26 -9.12
CA TYR A 81 -8.75 -4.16 -7.98
C TYR A 81 -9.08 -3.49 -6.64
N PRO A 82 -10.32 -3.01 -6.43
CA PRO A 82 -10.69 -2.20 -5.26
C PRO A 82 -10.39 -2.90 -3.93
N ALA A 83 -10.64 -4.21 -3.84
CA ALA A 83 -10.37 -4.98 -2.63
C ALA A 83 -8.86 -5.13 -2.34
N ILE A 84 -8.02 -5.29 -3.37
CA ILE A 84 -6.57 -5.37 -3.20
C ILE A 84 -6.03 -3.98 -2.86
N PHE A 85 -6.49 -2.94 -3.56
CA PHE A 85 -6.09 -1.56 -3.28
C PHE A 85 -6.38 -1.16 -1.83
N GLN A 86 -7.58 -1.46 -1.33
CA GLN A 86 -7.93 -1.22 0.07
C GLN A 86 -6.97 -1.96 1.02
N LYS A 87 -6.64 -3.22 0.73
CA LYS A 87 -5.68 -4.00 1.53
C LYS A 87 -4.25 -3.47 1.44
N LEU A 88 -3.84 -2.85 0.33
CA LEU A 88 -2.53 -2.19 0.23
C LEU A 88 -2.45 -0.95 1.15
N LEU A 89 -3.57 -0.27 1.37
CA LEU A 89 -3.63 0.85 2.31
C LEU A 89 -3.55 0.36 3.78
N THR A 90 -4.21 -0.76 4.11
CA THR A 90 -4.36 -1.22 5.49
C THR A 90 -3.35 -2.28 5.94
N ASN A 91 -2.70 -3.00 5.02
CA ASN A 91 -1.78 -4.09 5.34
C ASN A 91 -0.35 -3.83 4.86
N ASP A 92 0.58 -3.74 5.81
CA ASP A 92 1.98 -3.45 5.53
C ASP A 92 2.67 -4.55 4.70
N LYS A 93 2.55 -5.81 5.10
CA LYS A 93 3.21 -6.93 4.40
C LYS A 93 2.81 -7.01 2.93
N LEU A 94 1.53 -6.85 2.63
CA LEU A 94 1.02 -6.85 1.25
C LEU A 94 1.58 -5.66 0.47
N ARG A 95 1.58 -4.47 1.09
CA ARG A 95 2.12 -3.23 0.51
C ARG A 95 3.61 -3.34 0.19
N GLN A 96 4.43 -3.79 1.13
CA GLN A 96 5.87 -3.96 0.92
C GLN A 96 6.18 -4.98 -0.18
N THR A 97 5.40 -6.07 -0.23
CA THR A 97 5.55 -7.09 -1.29
C THR A 97 5.20 -6.51 -2.65
N PHE A 98 4.10 -5.76 -2.75
CA PHE A 98 3.69 -5.07 -3.97
C PHE A 98 4.74 -4.06 -4.44
N LEU A 99 5.20 -3.18 -3.55
CA LEU A 99 6.23 -2.18 -3.85
C LEU A 99 7.54 -2.83 -4.31
N SER A 100 7.99 -3.87 -3.62
CA SER A 100 9.20 -4.60 -4.01
C SER A 100 9.10 -5.18 -5.42
N GLN A 101 7.97 -5.82 -5.75
CA GLN A 101 7.75 -6.36 -7.10
C GLN A 101 7.66 -5.26 -8.16
N LEU A 102 7.06 -4.12 -7.81
CA LEU A 102 6.88 -3.00 -8.72
C LEU A 102 8.22 -2.31 -9.01
N VAL A 103 9.09 -2.14 -8.01
CA VAL A 103 10.48 -1.67 -8.18
C VAL A 103 11.27 -2.63 -9.05
N ILE A 104 11.29 -3.94 -8.72
CA ILE A 104 12.02 -4.95 -9.50
C ILE A 104 11.59 -4.94 -10.98
N LYS A 105 10.28 -4.86 -11.26
CA LYS A 105 9.76 -4.86 -12.63
C LYS A 105 9.90 -3.52 -13.35
N LYS A 106 9.79 -2.38 -12.65
CA LYS A 106 10.04 -1.04 -13.20
C LYS A 106 11.51 -0.87 -13.58
N ASP A 107 12.40 -1.37 -12.74
CA ASP A 107 13.85 -1.22 -12.92
C ASP A 107 14.40 -2.16 -13.97
N GLY A 108 13.66 -3.22 -14.36
CA GLY A 108 13.69 -3.84 -15.70
C GLY A 108 15.04 -4.27 -16.28
N ASN A 109 16.11 -4.23 -15.49
CA ASN A 109 17.46 -4.65 -15.87
C ASN A 109 18.28 -5.10 -14.66
N ILE A 110 17.68 -5.80 -13.68
CA ILE A 110 18.46 -6.72 -12.85
C ILE A 110 17.74 -8.06 -12.76
N LEU A 111 18.34 -9.01 -13.50
CA LEU A 111 18.16 -10.46 -13.48
C LEU A 111 17.98 -11.05 -12.07
N LEU A 112 17.10 -12.05 -11.97
CA LEU A 112 17.35 -13.36 -11.35
C LEU A 112 16.42 -14.35 -12.10
N GLN A 113 16.89 -15.16 -13.06
CA GLN A 113 17.56 -16.47 -12.88
C GLN A 113 17.06 -17.26 -11.67
#